data_AF-A0A524C2L2-F1
#
_entry.id   AF-A0A524C2L2-F1
#
_cell.length_a   1.000
_cell.length_b   1.000
_cell.length_c   1.000
_cell.angle_alpha   90.00
_cell.angle_beta   90.00
_cell.angle_gamma   90.00
#
_symmetry.space_group_name_H-M   'P 1'
#
loop_
_entity.id
_entity.type
_entity.pdbx_description
1 polymer ?
#
loop_
_entity_poly.entity_id
_entity_poly.type
_entity_poly.pdbx_seq_one_letter_code
_entity_poly.pdbx_strand_id
1 'polypeptide(L)'
;MAKDELFIKRVYELVNEMKLPVIDERVYDKAKIKSKNATTVVIFEFEEDESVIQGFLGLANYFHSVIIKDDDEFYIPIDDSLFILTNS
;
A
#
# COMPACT_ATOMS: atom_id res chain seq x y z
N MET A 1 6.96 12.19 -10.95
CA MET A 1 6.66 13.34 -10.07
C MET A 1 5.17 13.68 -10.06
N ALA A 2 4.60 14.32 -11.09
CA ALA A 2 3.17 14.68 -11.06
C ALA A 2 2.21 13.47 -11.12
N LYS A 3 2.61 12.40 -11.82
CA LYS A 3 1.85 11.13 -11.87
C LYS A 3 1.86 10.41 -10.52
N ASP A 4 3.02 10.32 -9.89
CA ASP A 4 3.20 9.67 -8.58
C ASP A 4 2.41 10.39 -7.48
N GLU A 5 2.40 11.74 -7.47
CA GLU A 5 1.59 12.51 -6.53
C GLU A 5 0.08 12.26 -6.70
N LEU A 6 -0.41 12.16 -7.94
CA LEU A 6 -1.82 11.85 -8.22
C LEU A 6 -2.17 10.42 -7.79
N PHE A 7 -1.31 9.46 -8.08
CA PHE A 7 -1.44 8.07 -7.66
C PHE A 7 -1.53 7.97 -6.14
N ILE A 8 -0.55 8.53 -5.42
CA ILE A 8 -0.49 8.53 -3.95
C ILE A 8 -1.76 9.16 -3.37
N LYS A 9 -2.15 10.33 -3.88
CA LYS A 9 -3.37 11.02 -3.44
C LYS A 9 -4.60 10.12 -3.61
N ARG A 10 -4.70 9.42 -4.75
CA ARG A 10 -5.84 8.54 -5.03
C ARG A 10 -5.88 7.33 -4.09
N VAL A 11 -4.73 6.72 -3.80
CA VAL A 11 -4.63 5.65 -2.79
C VAL A 11 -5.14 6.13 -1.43
N TYR A 12 -4.71 7.31 -0.97
CA TYR A 12 -5.18 7.87 0.30
C TYR A 12 -6.67 8.19 0.32
N GLU A 13 -7.25 8.69 -0.78
CA GLU A 13 -8.70 8.90 -0.88
C GLU A 13 -9.47 7.60 -0.64
N LEU A 14 -9.08 6.52 -1.33
CA LEU A 14 -9.73 5.21 -1.22
C LEU A 14 -9.50 4.55 0.14
N VAL A 15 -8.29 4.65 0.68
CA VAL A 15 -7.98 4.19 2.05
C VAL A 15 -8.91 4.82 3.07
N ASN A 16 -9.11 6.14 2.98
CA ASN A 16 -9.96 6.88 3.92
C ASN A 16 -11.43 6.48 3.79
N GLU A 17 -11.91 6.29 2.55
CA GLU A 17 -13.27 5.79 2.28
C GLU A 17 -13.48 4.40 2.89
N MET A 18 -12.50 3.50 2.72
CA MET A 18 -12.52 2.14 3.25
C MET A 18 -12.18 2.04 4.74
N LYS A 19 -11.75 3.15 5.36
CA LYS A 19 -11.29 3.24 6.76
C LYS A 19 -10.16 2.27 7.09
N LEU A 20 -9.21 2.11 6.17
CA LEU A 20 -8.08 1.20 6.34
C LEU A 20 -6.97 1.85 7.18
N PRO A 21 -6.32 1.09 8.09
CA PRO A 21 -5.20 1.60 8.86
C PRO A 21 -3.95 1.73 7.99
N VAL A 22 -3.38 2.94 7.95
CA VAL A 22 -2.12 3.23 7.25
C VAL A 22 -1.02 3.59 8.24
N ILE A 23 0.14 3.00 8.04
CA ILE A 23 1.41 3.38 8.66
C ILE A 23 2.19 4.17 7.61
N ASP A 24 2.29 5.47 7.84
CA ASP A 24 3.06 6.42 7.02
C ASP A 24 4.04 7.14 7.94
N GLU A 25 5.23 7.42 7.44
CA GLU A 25 6.27 8.21 8.11
C GLU A 25 5.73 9.53 8.65
N ARG A 26 4.76 10.15 7.96
CA ARG A 26 4.10 11.40 8.41
C ARG A 26 3.29 11.23 9.69
N VAL A 27 2.74 10.03 9.92
CA VAL A 27 1.89 9.70 11.08
C VAL A 27 2.72 9.08 12.20
N TYR A 28 3.74 8.30 11.84
CA TYR A 28 4.59 7.58 12.77
C TYR A 28 6.07 7.86 12.48
N ASP A 29 6.47 9.11 12.66
CA ASP A 29 7.84 9.64 12.48
C ASP A 29 8.93 8.89 13.30
N LYS A 30 8.52 7.98 14.20
CA LYS A 30 9.38 7.11 15.02
C LYS A 30 9.14 5.61 14.82
N ALA A 31 8.28 5.21 13.88
CA ALA A 31 8.11 3.81 13.55
C ALA A 31 9.36 3.31 12.82
N LYS A 32 9.96 2.24 13.35
CA LYS A 32 11.03 1.52 12.65
C LYS A 32 10.41 0.31 11.99
N ILE A 33 10.28 0.35 10.66
CA ILE A 33 9.87 -0.82 9.88
C ILE A 33 11.06 -1.78 9.84
N LYS A 34 10.88 -2.98 10.38
CA LYS A 34 11.84 -4.07 10.24
C LYS A 34 11.30 -5.05 9.22
N SER A 35 11.96 -5.15 8.07
CA SER A 35 11.63 -6.13 7.05
C SER A 35 12.26 -7.49 7.34
N LYS A 36 11.54 -8.56 7.00
CA LYS A 36 12.07 -9.91 6.78
C LYS A 36 11.86 -10.26 5.32
N ASN A 37 12.66 -11.17 4.77
CA ASN A 37 12.41 -11.68 3.43
C ASN A 37 11.02 -12.35 3.39
N ALA A 38 10.19 -11.95 2.43
CA ALA A 38 8.96 -12.65 2.13
C ALA A 38 9.26 -13.87 1.26
N THR A 39 8.54 -14.96 1.48
CA THR A 39 8.60 -16.16 0.63
C THR A 39 7.92 -15.89 -0.70
N THR A 40 6.84 -15.11 -0.69
CA THR A 40 6.07 -14.73 -1.88
C THR A 40 5.95 -13.21 -1.97
N VAL A 41 6.24 -12.65 -3.13
CA VAL A 41 6.04 -11.23 -3.41
C VAL A 41 5.07 -11.11 -4.59
N VAL A 42 4.04 -10.29 -4.42
CA VAL A 42 3.04 -10.00 -5.45
C VAL A 42 3.02 -8.50 -5.70
N ILE A 43 3.23 -8.09 -6.95
CA ILE A 43 3.31 -6.69 -7.34
C ILE A 43 2.05 -6.33 -8.12
N PHE A 44 1.39 -5.27 -7.69
CA PHE A 44 0.30 -4.58 -8.36
C PHE A 44 0.87 -3.33 -9.00
N GLU A 45 0.85 -3.29 -10.33
CA GLU A 45 1.35 -2.17 -11.11
C GLU A 45 0.17 -1.30 -11.54
N PHE A 46 0.15 -0.04 -11.09
CA PHE A 46 -0.89 0.91 -11.45
C PHE A 46 -0.59 1.51 -12.83
N GLU A 47 -1.40 1.13 -13.83
CA GLU A 47 -1.35 1.70 -15.19
C GLU A 47 -2.58 2.56 -15.47
N GLU A 48 -2.85 3.55 -14.61
CA GLU A 48 -4.03 4.44 -14.70
C GLU A 48 -5.39 3.72 -14.51
N ASP A 49 -5.39 2.45 -14.07
CA ASP A 49 -6.59 1.68 -13.73
C ASP A 49 -6.83 1.63 -12.22
N GLU A 50 -7.89 2.32 -11.77
CA GLU A 50 -8.29 2.35 -10.35
C GLU A 50 -8.67 0.98 -9.79
N SER A 51 -9.07 0.03 -10.65
CA SER A 51 -9.43 -1.32 -10.21
C SER A 51 -8.26 -2.05 -9.54
N VAL A 52 -7.03 -1.72 -9.94
CA VAL A 52 -5.78 -2.25 -9.36
C VAL A 52 -5.63 -1.78 -7.91
N ILE A 53 -5.81 -0.48 -7.66
CA ILE A 53 -5.75 0.10 -6.31
C ILE A 53 -6.86 -0.52 -5.44
N GLN A 54 -8.09 -0.58 -5.95
CA GLN A 54 -9.21 -1.17 -5.23
C GLN A 54 -8.97 -2.65 -4.90
N GLY A 55 -8.41 -3.42 -5.84
CA GLY A 55 -8.04 -4.82 -5.62
C GLY A 55 -7.01 -4.97 -4.50
N PHE A 56 -5.93 -4.18 -4.57
CA PHE A 56 -4.89 -4.15 -3.54
C PHE A 56 -5.45 -3.77 -2.15
N LEU A 57 -6.20 -2.68 -2.04
CA LEU A 57 -6.81 -2.23 -0.78
C LEU A 57 -7.87 -3.21 -0.27
N GLY A 58 -8.58 -3.88 -1.19
CA GLY A 58 -9.51 -4.95 -0.88
C GLY A 58 -8.83 -6.12 -0.14
N LEU A 59 -7.59 -6.45 -0.51
CA LEU A 59 -6.80 -7.46 0.21
C LEU A 59 -6.45 -7.01 1.62
N ALA A 60 -6.05 -5.75 1.82
CA ALA A 60 -5.78 -5.23 3.17
C ALA A 60 -7.02 -5.36 4.07
N ASN A 61 -8.20 -5.03 3.53
CA ASN A 61 -9.46 -5.17 4.25
C ASN A 61 -9.79 -6.64 4.55
N TYR A 62 -9.67 -7.52 3.54
CA TYR A 62 -9.99 -8.93 3.62
C TYR A 62 -9.14 -9.66 4.67
N PHE A 63 -7.84 -9.37 4.70
CA PHE A 63 -6.91 -9.97 5.66
C PHE A 63 -6.84 -9.20 6.99
N HIS A 64 -7.63 -8.14 7.17
CA HIS A 64 -7.59 -7.27 8.35
C HIS A 64 -6.18 -6.78 8.70
N SER A 65 -5.42 -6.39 7.68
CA SER A 65 -4.03 -5.96 7.82
C SER A 65 -3.88 -4.45 7.73
N VAL A 66 -2.66 -3.99 7.97
CA VAL A 66 -2.24 -2.59 7.84
C VAL A 66 -1.60 -2.37 6.48
N ILE A 67 -1.77 -1.16 5.96
CA ILE A 67 -1.03 -0.70 4.78
C ILE A 67 0.17 0.10 5.28
N ILE A 68 1.34 -0.20 4.75
CA ILE A 68 2.57 0.54 5.02
C ILE A 68 2.87 1.37 3.77
N LYS A 69 3.09 2.67 3.95
CA LYS A 69 3.57 3.55 2.88
C LYS A 69 5.06 3.80 3.08
N ASP A 70 5.85 3.59 2.03
CA ASP A 70 7.29 3.86 2.00
C ASP A 70 7.62 4.47 0.63
N ASP A 71 8.26 5.63 0.62
CA ASP A 71 8.49 6.43 -0.59
C ASP A 71 7.25 6.60 -1.50
N ASP A 72 7.25 6.03 -2.70
CA ASP A 72 6.17 6.07 -3.70
C ASP A 72 5.40 4.73 -3.78
N GLU A 73 5.63 3.82 -2.84
CA GLU A 73 5.06 2.47 -2.83
C GLU A 73 4.19 2.21 -1.59
N PHE A 74 3.27 1.26 -1.75
CA PHE A 74 2.41 0.79 -0.66
C PHE A 74 2.55 -0.71 -0.49
N TYR A 75 2.53 -1.17 0.76
CA TYR A 75 2.80 -2.55 1.12
C TYR A 75 1.72 -3.10 2.04
N ILE A 76 1.37 -4.37 1.84
CA ILE A 76 0.56 -5.15 2.79
C ILE A 76 1.36 -6.41 3.16
N PRO A 77 1.93 -6.46 4.37
CA PRO A 77 2.57 -7.68 4.85
C PRO A 77 1.52 -8.66 5.40
N ILE A 78 1.50 -9.89 4.89
CA ILE A 78 0.62 -10.98 5.36
C ILE A 78 1.46 -12.24 5.56
N ASP A 79 1.66 -12.67 6.80
CA ASP A 79 2.44 -13.87 7.15
C ASP A 79 3.83 -13.91 6.49
N ASP A 80 3.97 -14.68 5.41
CA ASP A 80 5.19 -14.84 4.60
C ASP A 80 5.04 -14.30 3.17
N SER A 81 3.95 -13.59 2.90
CA SER A 81 3.66 -12.92 1.63
C SER A 81 3.75 -11.40 1.80
N LEU A 82 4.22 -10.73 0.75
CA LEU A 82 4.25 -9.28 0.65
C LEU A 82 3.53 -8.85 -0.62
N PHE A 83 2.47 -8.06 -0.46
CA PHE A 83 1.81 -7.41 -1.57
C PHE A 83 2.34 -5.99 -1.68
N ILE A 84 2.69 -5.58 -2.90
CA ILE A 84 3.26 -4.26 -3.20
C ILE A 84 2.36 -3.60 -4.24
N LEU A 85 2.03 -2.34 -4.04
CA LEU A 85 1.38 -1.49 -5.03
C LEU A 85 2.37 -0.39 -5.42
N THR A 86 2.67 -0.32 -6.71
CA THR A 86 3.64 0.61 -7.30
C THR A 86 3.07 1.28 -8.54
N ASN A 87 3.68 2.39 -8.95
CA ASN A 87 3.32 3.15 -10.15
C ASN A 87 4.52 3.21 -11.10
N SER A 88 4.30 2.84 -12.37
CA SER A 88 5.35 2.78 -13.41
C SER A 88 5.32 3.95 -14.39
#